data_AF-A0A3D4NUH2-F1
#
_entry.id   AF-A0A3D4NUH2-F1
#
_cell.length_a   1.000
_cell.length_b   1.000
_cell.length_c   1.000
_cell.angle_alpha   90.00
_cell.angle_beta   90.00
_cell.angle_gamma   90.00
#
_symmetry.space_group_name_H-M   'P 1'
#
loop_
_entity.id
_entity.type
_entity.pdbx_description
1 polymer ?
#
loop_
_entity_poly.entity_id
_entity_poly.type
_entity_poly.pdbx_seq_one_letter_code
_entity_poly.pdbx_strand_id
1 'polypeptide(L)'
;MKRSAFFISDGTGITAETLGQSLLAQFENITFSKFTRPYIDNADKARAMVQQINKAAENDGFRPIIFDTIVNQDIREILATSNGFMIDIFSTFLAPLEQELTEHSSYTVGKSHSIGSSTNYMERIEAVNFAL
;
A
#
# COMPACT_ATOMS: atom_id res chain seq x y z
N MET A 1 -17.56 12.18 10.69
CA MET A 1 -16.85 11.07 11.39
C MET A 1 -15.39 11.09 10.96
N LYS A 2 -14.44 11.02 11.92
CA LYS A 2 -13.00 10.97 11.61
C LYS A 2 -12.53 9.51 11.64
N ARG A 3 -11.74 9.10 10.65
CA ARG A 3 -11.15 7.75 10.58
C ARG A 3 -9.72 7.80 10.07
N SER A 4 -8.82 7.06 10.69
CA SER A 4 -7.46 6.90 10.19
C SER A 4 -7.43 5.92 9.02
N ALA A 5 -6.62 6.25 8.02
CA ALA A 5 -6.30 5.43 6.86
C ALA A 5 -4.78 5.30 6.74
N PHE A 6 -4.27 4.07 6.72
CA PHE A 6 -2.86 3.76 6.57
C PHE A 6 -2.61 3.17 5.19
N PHE A 7 -1.56 3.65 4.52
CA PHE A 7 -1.06 3.11 3.25
C PHE A 7 0.30 2.48 3.52
N ILE A 8 0.35 1.15 3.57
CA ILE A 8 1.48 0.38 4.09
C ILE A 8 2.16 -0.39 2.96
N SER A 9 3.48 -0.34 2.89
CA SER A 9 4.25 -1.01 1.84
C SER A 9 5.63 -1.42 2.36
N ASP A 10 6.16 -2.51 1.83
CA ASP A 10 7.55 -2.94 1.98
C ASP A 10 8.49 -2.16 1.02
N GLY A 11 7.91 -1.50 0.01
CA GLY A 11 8.58 -0.53 -0.85
C GLY A 11 8.21 0.93 -0.51
N THR A 12 8.00 1.74 -1.54
CA THR A 12 7.80 3.20 -1.40
C THR A 12 6.42 3.63 -0.93
N GLY A 13 5.41 2.75 -0.97
CA GLY A 13 4.03 3.09 -0.58
C GLY A 13 3.21 3.87 -1.61
N ILE A 14 3.80 4.28 -2.75
CA ILE A 14 3.12 5.11 -3.75
C ILE A 14 1.89 4.41 -4.33
N THR A 15 1.97 3.10 -4.60
CA THR A 15 0.84 2.31 -5.13
C THR A 15 -0.32 2.21 -4.12
N ALA A 16 -0.01 1.87 -2.86
CA ALA A 16 -1.01 1.79 -1.78
C ALA A 16 -1.69 3.14 -1.56
N GLU A 17 -0.90 4.23 -1.54
CA GLU A 17 -1.39 5.59 -1.36
C GLU A 17 -2.27 6.02 -2.53
N THR A 18 -1.80 5.88 -3.76
CA THR A 18 -2.53 6.36 -4.95
C THR A 18 -3.89 5.68 -5.06
N LEU A 19 -3.91 4.34 -5.03
CA LEU A 19 -5.17 3.57 -5.13
C LEU A 19 -6.07 3.80 -3.92
N GLY A 20 -5.50 3.77 -2.72
CA GLY A 20 -6.26 4.00 -1.50
C GLY A 20 -6.88 5.40 -1.45
N GLN A 21 -6.16 6.44 -1.88
CA GLN A 21 -6.72 7.79 -1.98
C GLN A 21 -7.87 7.87 -2.99
N SER A 22 -7.74 7.24 -4.17
CA SER A 22 -8.81 7.19 -5.17
C SER A 22 -10.08 6.49 -4.64
N LEU A 23 -9.91 5.39 -3.89
CA LEU A 23 -11.03 4.66 -3.29
C LEU A 23 -11.70 5.47 -2.17
N LEU A 24 -10.91 6.08 -1.28
CA LEU A 24 -11.43 6.88 -0.17
C LEU A 24 -12.14 8.16 -0.65
N ALA A 25 -11.78 8.70 -1.82
CA ALA A 25 -12.43 9.88 -2.39
C ALA A 25 -13.92 9.68 -2.68
N GLN A 26 -14.40 8.44 -2.79
CA GLN A 26 -15.81 8.12 -3.01
C GLN A 26 -16.70 8.29 -1.76
N PHE A 27 -16.09 8.64 -0.60
CA PHE A 27 -16.79 8.76 0.69
C PHE A 27 -16.76 10.19 1.21
N GLU A 28 -17.51 11.09 0.58
CA GLU A 28 -17.52 12.53 0.84
C GLU A 28 -17.90 12.91 2.29
N ASN A 29 -18.68 12.07 2.97
CA ASN A 29 -19.16 12.33 4.33
C ASN A 29 -18.20 11.84 5.44
N ILE A 30 -17.04 11.29 5.07
CA ILE A 30 -16.04 10.76 6.03
C ILE A 30 -14.75 11.57 5.93
N THR A 31 -14.27 12.06 7.07
CA THR A 31 -12.98 12.74 7.16
C THR A 31 -11.90 11.72 7.46
N PHE A 32 -10.93 11.58 6.56
CA PHE A 32 -9.81 10.65 6.75
C PHE A 32 -8.53 11.35 7.21
N SER A 33 -7.91 10.83 8.27
CA SER A 33 -6.50 11.11 8.58
C SER A 33 -5.64 10.08 7.88
N LYS A 34 -4.88 10.53 6.88
CA LYS A 34 -4.16 9.67 5.93
C LYS A 34 -2.69 9.56 6.30
N PHE A 35 -2.15 8.34 6.30
CA PHE A 35 -0.81 8.03 6.77
C PHE A 35 -0.09 7.07 5.84
N THR A 36 0.89 7.56 5.10
CA THR A 36 1.76 6.73 4.26
C THR A 36 2.91 6.17 5.10
N ARG A 37 3.15 4.86 4.98
CA ARG A 37 4.09 4.09 5.79
C ARG A 37 4.92 3.18 4.87
N PRO A 38 6.00 3.73 4.28
CA PRO A 38 6.88 2.99 3.39
C PRO A 38 7.87 2.13 4.18
N TYR A 39 8.49 1.17 3.48
CA TYR A 39 9.58 0.32 3.96
C TYR A 39 9.26 -0.45 5.25
N ILE A 40 8.02 -0.93 5.40
CA ILE A 40 7.64 -1.89 6.45
C ILE A 40 8.09 -3.28 5.99
N ASP A 41 9.39 -3.50 6.04
CA ASP A 41 10.11 -4.62 5.39
C ASP A 41 10.71 -5.63 6.38
N ASN A 42 10.41 -5.49 7.67
CA ASN A 42 10.83 -6.43 8.70
C ASN A 42 9.83 -6.50 9.87
N ALA A 43 9.99 -7.54 10.69
CA ALA A 43 9.10 -7.84 11.79
C ALA A 43 9.02 -6.73 12.85
N ASP A 44 10.11 -6.04 13.14
CA ASP A 44 10.13 -5.00 14.18
C ASP A 44 9.36 -3.76 13.73
N LYS A 45 9.56 -3.34 12.47
CA LYS A 45 8.75 -2.28 11.86
C LYS A 45 7.27 -2.67 11.80
N ALA A 46 6.95 -3.92 11.47
CA ALA A 46 5.58 -4.42 11.44
C ALA A 46 4.92 -4.35 12.82
N ARG A 47 5.60 -4.82 13.87
CA ARG A 47 5.08 -4.74 15.26
C ARG A 47 4.88 -3.30 15.72
N ALA A 48 5.83 -2.41 15.42
CA ALA A 48 5.68 -0.98 15.71
C ALA A 48 4.48 -0.37 14.96
N MET A 49 4.23 -0.83 13.74
CA MET A 49 3.08 -0.40 12.94
C MET A 49 1.76 -0.88 13.55
N VAL A 50 1.68 -2.13 14.02
CA VAL A 50 0.52 -2.65 14.76
C VAL A 50 0.19 -1.76 15.97
N GLN A 51 1.19 -1.36 16.75
CA GLN A 51 0.98 -0.47 17.91
C GLN A 51 0.40 0.89 17.49
N GLN A 52 0.90 1.49 16.41
CA GLN A 52 0.38 2.75 15.88
C GLN A 52 -1.06 2.63 15.37
N ILE A 53 -1.37 1.54 14.65
CA ILE A 53 -2.72 1.26 14.16
C ILE A 53 -3.69 1.11 15.34
N ASN A 54 -3.32 0.33 16.35
CA ASN A 54 -4.17 0.09 17.51
C ASN A 54 -4.44 1.39 18.27
N LYS A 55 -3.40 2.21 18.47
CA LYS A 55 -3.55 3.53 19.09
C LYS A 55 -4.44 4.46 18.27
N ALA A 56 -4.36 4.41 16.93
CA ALA A 56 -5.27 5.18 16.08
C ALA A 56 -6.72 4.69 16.21
N ALA A 57 -6.93 3.38 16.31
CA ALA A 57 -8.25 2.79 16.55
C ALA A 57 -8.88 3.29 17.85
N GLU A 58 -8.09 3.32 18.93
CA GLU A 58 -8.50 3.84 20.24
C GLU A 58 -8.84 5.33 20.17
N ASN A 59 -7.98 6.14 19.53
CA ASN A 59 -8.17 7.59 19.44
C ASN A 59 -9.37 7.99 18.57
N ASP A 60 -9.56 7.30 17.45
CA ASP A 60 -10.67 7.62 16.54
C ASP A 60 -12.00 7.00 17.02
N GLY A 61 -11.95 5.97 17.87
CA GLY A 61 -13.12 5.18 18.28
C GLY A 61 -13.65 4.26 17.18
N PHE A 62 -12.94 4.14 16.06
CA PHE A 62 -13.30 3.30 14.91
C PHE A 62 -12.07 2.56 14.39
N ARG A 63 -12.27 1.32 13.90
CA ARG A 63 -11.22 0.57 13.20
C ARG A 63 -10.63 1.41 12.04
N PRO A 64 -9.29 1.64 12.01
CA PRO A 64 -8.61 2.27 10.89
C PRO A 64 -8.71 1.42 9.63
N ILE A 65 -8.65 2.06 8.47
CA ILE A 65 -8.55 1.37 7.18
C ILE A 65 -7.07 1.23 6.84
N ILE A 66 -6.66 0.05 6.38
CA ILE A 66 -5.29 -0.22 5.96
C ILE A 66 -5.35 -0.67 4.51
N PHE A 67 -4.67 0.05 3.63
CA PHE A 67 -4.38 -0.39 2.28
C PHE A 67 -2.93 -0.86 2.27
N ASP A 68 -2.69 -2.11 1.93
CA ASP A 68 -1.33 -2.65 1.91
C ASP A 68 -0.95 -3.23 0.55
N THR A 69 0.35 -3.15 0.27
CA THR A 69 1.01 -3.82 -0.85
C THR A 69 2.15 -4.70 -0.34
N ILE A 70 2.02 -5.27 0.86
CA ILE A 70 3.08 -6.04 1.50
C ILE A 70 3.16 -7.40 0.82
N VAL A 71 4.30 -7.77 0.26
CA VAL A 71 4.48 -9.07 -0.41
C VAL A 71 4.95 -10.14 0.57
N ASN A 72 5.75 -9.76 1.57
CA ASN A 72 6.25 -10.70 2.58
C ASN A 72 5.12 -11.16 3.51
N GLN A 73 4.82 -12.46 3.48
CA GLN A 73 3.74 -13.07 4.24
C GLN A 73 3.92 -12.96 5.76
N ASP A 74 5.13 -13.12 6.30
CA ASP A 74 5.39 -13.01 7.74
C ASP A 74 5.10 -11.60 8.26
N ILE A 75 5.46 -10.57 7.47
CA ILE A 75 5.16 -9.17 7.80
C ILE A 75 3.66 -8.93 7.78
N ARG A 76 2.98 -9.46 6.76
CA ARG A 76 1.53 -9.35 6.60
C ARG A 76 0.78 -10.00 7.76
N GLU A 77 1.23 -11.17 8.20
CA GLU A 77 0.65 -11.87 9.36
C GLU A 77 0.80 -11.07 10.65
N ILE A 78 1.94 -10.41 10.86
CA ILE A 78 2.12 -9.49 11.98
C ILE A 78 1.15 -8.30 11.87
N LEU A 79 1.04 -7.66 10.70
CA LEU A 79 0.13 -6.54 10.50
C LEU A 79 -1.34 -6.92 10.69
N ALA A 80 -1.71 -8.15 10.32
CA ALA A 80 -3.05 -8.70 10.48
C ALA A 80 -3.47 -8.86 11.95
N THR A 81 -2.54 -8.83 12.91
CA THR A 81 -2.87 -8.80 14.34
C THR A 81 -3.32 -7.42 14.84
N SER A 82 -3.33 -6.40 13.97
CA SER A 82 -3.80 -5.06 14.33
C SER A 82 -5.32 -4.95 14.33
N ASN A 83 -5.84 -3.96 15.07
CA ASN A 83 -7.25 -3.59 15.13
C ASN A 83 -7.70 -2.77 13.90
N GLY A 84 -7.09 -2.99 12.74
CA GLY A 84 -7.41 -2.33 11.48
C GLY A 84 -8.27 -3.20 10.56
N PHE A 85 -8.87 -2.59 9.55
CA PHE A 85 -9.50 -3.26 8.42
C PHE A 85 -8.51 -3.26 7.25
N MET A 86 -7.91 -4.41 6.95
CA MET A 86 -6.91 -4.57 5.89
C MET A 86 -7.55 -4.84 4.54
N ILE A 87 -7.04 -4.13 3.54
CA ILE A 87 -7.31 -4.29 2.11
C ILE A 87 -5.95 -4.56 1.46
N ASP A 88 -5.71 -5.81 1.10
CA ASP A 88 -4.56 -6.18 0.28
C ASP A 88 -4.85 -5.82 -1.17
N ILE A 89 -4.14 -4.82 -1.67
CA ILE A 89 -4.33 -4.30 -3.01
C ILE A 89 -4.02 -5.36 -4.07
N PHE A 90 -2.99 -6.19 -3.85
CA PHE A 90 -2.61 -7.18 -4.84
C PHE A 90 -3.64 -8.30 -4.92
N SER A 91 -4.02 -8.95 -3.82
CA SER A 91 -5.04 -10.02 -3.91
C SER A 91 -6.40 -9.51 -4.38
N THR A 92 -6.79 -8.28 -4.00
CA THR A 92 -8.08 -7.71 -4.40
C THR A 92 -8.16 -7.46 -5.92
N PHE A 93 -7.08 -6.98 -6.55
CA PHE A 93 -7.11 -6.57 -7.95
C PHE A 93 -6.43 -7.55 -8.91
N LEU A 94 -5.50 -8.39 -8.45
CA LEU A 94 -4.86 -9.38 -9.31
C LEU A 94 -5.80 -10.55 -9.60
N ALA A 95 -6.58 -11.04 -8.63
CA ALA A 95 -7.41 -12.22 -8.86
C ALA A 95 -8.39 -12.07 -10.06
N PRO A 96 -9.12 -10.94 -10.23
CA PRO A 96 -9.93 -10.73 -11.44
C PRO A 96 -9.09 -10.66 -12.72
N LEU A 97 -7.89 -10.09 -12.65
CA LEU A 97 -7.01 -9.95 -13.81
C LEU A 97 -6.38 -11.29 -14.23
N GLU A 98 -5.97 -12.12 -13.26
CA GLU A 98 -5.47 -13.47 -13.51
C GLU A 98 -6.54 -14.32 -14.20
N GLN A 99 -7.80 -14.19 -13.77
CA GLN A 99 -8.92 -14.87 -14.39
C GLN A 99 -9.13 -14.41 -15.85
N GLU A 100 -9.13 -13.10 -16.10
CA GLU A 100 -9.32 -12.54 -17.45
C GLU A 100 -8.15 -12.91 -18.38
N LEU A 101 -6.92 -12.86 -17.88
CA LEU A 101 -5.71 -13.16 -18.66
C LEU A 101 -5.43 -14.66 -18.79
N THR A 102 -6.13 -15.51 -18.04
CA THR A 102 -5.85 -16.95 -17.95
C THR A 102 -4.39 -17.24 -17.58
N GLU A 103 -3.81 -16.38 -16.73
CA GLU A 103 -2.40 -16.46 -16.31
C GLU A 103 -2.27 -16.10 -14.83
N HIS A 104 -1.46 -16.86 -14.09
CA HIS A 104 -1.14 -16.53 -12.71
C HIS A 104 -0.13 -15.39 -12.64
N SER A 105 -0.37 -14.43 -11.76
CA SER A 105 0.62 -13.41 -11.48
C SER A 105 1.85 -14.05 -10.84
N SER A 106 3.02 -13.57 -11.23
CA SER A 106 4.28 -14.16 -10.75
C SER A 106 4.53 -13.98 -9.24
N TYR A 107 3.69 -13.22 -8.51
CA TYR A 107 3.82 -12.86 -7.08
C TYR A 107 5.23 -12.45 -6.59
N THR A 108 6.16 -12.19 -7.52
CA THR A 108 7.57 -11.94 -7.20
C THR A 108 7.74 -10.52 -6.67
N VAL A 109 8.26 -10.46 -5.44
CA VAL A 109 8.84 -9.27 -4.80
C VAL A 109 9.58 -8.45 -5.85
N GLY A 110 9.17 -7.20 -6.03
CA GLY A 110 9.96 -6.22 -6.75
C GLY A 110 9.86 -6.23 -8.28
N LYS A 111 8.91 -6.89 -8.97
CA LYS A 111 8.71 -6.64 -10.43
C LYS A 111 8.25 -5.22 -10.77
N SER A 112 7.57 -4.55 -9.86
CA SER A 112 7.26 -3.12 -9.99
C SER A 112 8.53 -2.23 -9.94
N HIS A 113 9.62 -2.72 -9.34
CA HIS A 113 10.93 -2.02 -9.29
C HIS A 113 12.04 -2.68 -10.14
N SER A 114 11.84 -3.91 -10.61
CA SER A 114 12.75 -4.63 -11.54
C SER A 114 12.26 -4.57 -12.99
N ILE A 115 11.48 -3.53 -13.30
CA ILE A 115 11.77 -2.75 -14.51
C ILE A 115 13.09 -1.99 -14.24
N GLY A 116 14.24 -2.65 -14.06
CA GLY A 116 14.85 -3.30 -15.22
C GLY A 116 15.03 -2.24 -16.30
N SER A 117 15.79 -1.19 -15.99
CA SER A 117 16.38 -0.31 -17.01
C SER A 117 15.39 0.20 -18.08
N SER A 118 14.16 0.57 -17.70
CA SER A 118 13.19 0.98 -18.71
C SER A 118 13.66 2.26 -19.38
N THR A 119 13.79 2.19 -20.70
CA THR A 119 13.98 3.32 -21.62
C THR A 119 13.12 4.53 -21.25
N ASN A 120 11.90 4.31 -20.75
CA ASN A 120 10.99 5.36 -20.24
C ASN A 120 11.53 6.21 -19.08
N TYR A 121 12.34 5.67 -18.16
CA TYR A 121 12.97 6.47 -17.09
C TYR A 121 14.10 7.33 -17.65
N MET A 122 14.92 6.76 -18.54
CA MET A 122 16.00 7.48 -19.21
C MET A 122 15.46 8.60 -20.10
N GLU A 123 14.38 8.36 -20.86
CA GLU A 123 13.71 9.39 -21.67
C GLU A 123 13.17 10.55 -20.83
N ARG A 124 12.65 10.28 -19.62
CA ARG A 124 12.22 11.34 -18.70
C ARG A 124 13.40 12.16 -18.16
N ILE A 125 14.53 11.52 -17.88
CA ILE A 125 15.75 12.21 -17.43
C ILE A 125 16.34 13.05 -18.57
N GLU A 126 16.38 12.52 -19.80
CA GLU A 126 16.82 13.29 -20.97
C GLU A 126 15.90 14.47 -21.26
N ALA A 127 14.58 14.30 -21.16
CA ALA A 127 13.64 15.40 -21.34
C ALA A 127 13.80 16.51 -20.30
N VAL A 128 14.11 16.18 -19.04
CA VAL A 128 14.42 17.17 -17.99
C VAL A 128 15.75 17.88 -18.29
N ASN A 129 16.79 17.15 -18.69
CA ASN A 129 18.09 17.73 -19.04
C ASN A 129 18.05 18.61 -20.30
N PHE A 130 17.17 18.32 -21.25
CA PHE A 130 16.98 19.14 -22.47
C PHE A 130 16.23 20.45 -22.20
N ALA A 131 15.43 20.50 -21.14
CA ALA A 131 14.64 21.67 -20.76
C ALA A 131 15.36 22.64 -19.81
N LEU A 132 16.61 22.32 -19.40
CA LEU A 132 17.50 23.16 -18.60
C LEU A 132 18.58 23.80 -19.48
#